data_AF-A0A957IBQ9-F1
#
_entry.id   AF-A0A957IBQ9-F1
#
_cell.length_a   1.000
_cell.length_b   1.000
_cell.length_c   1.000
_cell.angle_alpha   90.00
_cell.angle_beta   90.00
_cell.angle_gamma   90.00
#
_symmetry.space_group_name_H-M   'P 1'
#
loop_
_entity.id
_entity.type
_entity.pdbx_description
1 polymer ?
#
loop_
_entity_poly.entity_id
_entity_poly.type
_entity_poly.pdbx_seq_one_letter_code
_entity_poly.pdbx_strand_id
1 'polypeptide(L)'
;MFVVILIAVTPNPIIRADSTKQNQDPLPKDLSILAPPPDDPDIGDLGEDSPILPQPHREVDLAIEGGTWLAQGPGPALDGDVENIFNGPVAGAVHAIAAHPTSPNILYVGAANGGVWKTTNAFSSSPIWEPLTDQFDSLSIGALEFDPTDTTHNTLVAGSGRYSSYGVPSYGGPRIGLLRTTDGGTTWTEIDGGLAGKNISGVAARGNVIVA
;
A
#
# COMPACT_ATOMS: atom_id res chain seq x y z
N MET A 1 -16.26 18.19 9.60
CA MET A 1 -14.83 17.90 9.67
C MET A 1 -14.44 17.37 8.30
N PHE A 2 -13.65 18.12 7.53
CA PHE A 2 -13.31 17.74 6.16
C PHE A 2 -12.00 16.96 6.15
N VAL A 3 -11.94 15.89 5.37
CA VAL A 3 -10.77 15.01 5.25
C VAL A 3 -10.35 15.07 3.79
N VAL A 4 -9.06 15.26 3.55
CA VAL A 4 -8.50 15.52 2.23
C VAL A 4 -7.30 14.60 2.02
N ILE A 5 -7.15 14.11 0.79
CA ILE A 5 -6.58 12.79 0.51
C ILE A 5 -5.50 12.89 -0.57
N LEU A 6 -4.34 12.26 -0.35
CA LEU A 6 -3.15 12.36 -1.18
C LEU A 6 -2.95 11.13 -2.05
N ILE A 7 -2.79 11.31 -3.36
CA ILE A 7 -2.35 10.24 -4.28
C ILE A 7 -1.40 10.80 -5.33
N ALA A 8 -0.27 10.11 -5.50
CA ALA A 8 0.70 10.38 -6.55
C ALA A 8 0.24 9.80 -7.89
N VAL A 9 0.36 10.60 -8.94
CA VAL A 9 0.03 10.23 -10.32
C VAL A 9 1.25 10.52 -11.18
N THR A 10 1.79 9.49 -11.84
CA THR A 10 2.80 9.68 -12.89
C THR A 10 2.09 9.86 -14.23
N PRO A 11 2.39 10.93 -14.99
CA PRO A 11 1.96 11.01 -16.38
C PRO A 11 2.84 10.05 -17.19
N ASN A 12 2.30 8.88 -17.55
CA ASN A 12 2.88 7.88 -18.46
C ASN A 12 4.26 7.30 -18.04
N PRO A 13 4.34 6.09 -17.45
CA PRO A 13 5.62 5.40 -17.35
C PRO A 13 6.08 4.98 -18.76
N ILE A 14 7.08 5.67 -19.31
CA ILE A 14 7.83 5.14 -20.44
C ILE A 14 8.73 4.05 -19.89
N ILE A 15 8.36 2.78 -20.11
CA ILE A 15 9.22 1.64 -19.79
C ILE A 15 10.39 1.66 -20.78
N ARG A 16 11.55 2.16 -20.35
CA ARG A 16 12.82 1.90 -21.06
C ARG A 16 13.52 0.75 -20.34
N ALA A 17 13.66 -0.37 -21.04
CA ALA A 17 14.63 -1.38 -20.62
C ALA A 17 16.02 -0.78 -20.83
N ASP A 18 16.71 -0.44 -19.74
CA ASP A 18 18.11 -0.07 -19.81
C ASP A 18 18.94 -1.32 -20.10
N SER A 19 19.38 -1.47 -21.35
CA SER A 19 20.27 -2.56 -21.79
C SER A 19 21.74 -2.31 -21.46
N THR A 20 22.09 -1.21 -20.78
CA THR A 20 23.49 -0.79 -20.61
C THR A 20 24.20 -1.34 -19.37
N LYS A 21 23.49 -1.97 -18.42
CA LYS A 21 24.10 -2.54 -17.20
C LYS A 21 24.66 -3.96 -17.34
N GLN A 22 24.76 -4.54 -18.54
CA GLN A 22 25.22 -5.95 -18.66
C GLN A 22 26.73 -6.20 -18.61
N ASN A 23 27.63 -5.20 -18.55
CA ASN A 23 29.07 -5.44 -18.75
C ASN A 23 30.03 -4.60 -17.87
N GLN A 24 29.78 -4.40 -16.57
CA GLN A 24 30.69 -3.58 -15.73
C GLN A 24 31.19 -4.22 -14.42
N ASP A 25 30.87 -5.47 -14.11
CA ASP A 25 31.54 -6.16 -12.99
C ASP A 25 32.70 -7.04 -13.50
N PRO A 26 33.98 -6.64 -13.32
CA PRO A 26 35.09 -7.52 -13.63
C PRO A 26 35.14 -8.67 -12.60
N LEU A 27 35.11 -9.91 -13.11
CA LEU A 27 35.38 -11.12 -12.34
C LEU A 27 36.70 -10.99 -11.54
N PRO A 28 36.76 -11.44 -10.27
CA PRO A 28 37.98 -11.39 -9.48
C PRO A 28 39.08 -12.25 -10.14
N LYS A 29 40.20 -11.61 -10.47
CA LYS A 29 41.39 -12.24 -11.06
C LYS A 29 42.28 -12.82 -9.95
N ASP A 30 41.94 -13.98 -9.42
CA ASP A 30 42.93 -14.96 -8.93
C ASP A 30 42.29 -16.33 -8.66
N LEU A 31 42.52 -17.29 -9.55
CA LEU A 31 42.26 -18.72 -9.29
C LEU A 31 43.48 -19.52 -9.79
N SER A 32 44.67 -19.14 -9.33
CA SER A 32 45.92 -19.78 -9.76
C SER A 32 46.72 -20.41 -8.63
N ILE A 33 46.07 -21.03 -7.64
CA ILE A 33 46.76 -21.94 -6.70
C ILE A 33 45.84 -23.10 -6.34
N LEU A 34 46.03 -24.23 -7.02
CA LEU A 34 45.93 -25.61 -6.53
C LEU A 34 46.08 -26.54 -7.75
N ALA A 35 47.25 -27.16 -7.89
CA ALA A 35 47.42 -28.25 -8.86
C ALA A 35 46.54 -29.45 -8.45
N PRO A 36 45.92 -30.19 -9.39
CA PRO A 36 45.15 -31.37 -9.05
C PRO A 36 46.08 -32.48 -8.51
N PRO A 37 45.62 -33.30 -7.54
CA PRO A 37 46.33 -34.50 -7.09
C PRO A 37 46.31 -35.57 -8.21
N PRO A 38 47.23 -36.57 -8.15
CA PRO A 38 47.30 -37.61 -9.18
C PRO A 38 46.02 -38.46 -9.22
N ASP A 39 45.60 -38.81 -10.44
CA ASP A 39 44.38 -39.54 -10.76
C ASP A 39 44.23 -40.85 -9.96
N ASP A 40 43.14 -40.98 -9.21
CA ASP A 40 42.71 -42.22 -8.55
C ASP A 40 41.82 -43.03 -9.52
N PRO A 41 42.20 -44.26 -9.92
CA PRO A 41 41.49 -44.99 -10.96
C PRO A 41 40.41 -45.91 -10.37
N ASP A 42 39.39 -45.38 -9.67
CA ASP A 42 38.25 -46.24 -9.27
C ASP A 42 36.94 -45.50 -8.91
N ILE A 43 36.47 -44.56 -9.74
CA ILE A 43 35.05 -44.14 -9.70
C ILE A 43 34.48 -44.17 -11.12
N GLY A 44 33.51 -45.06 -11.31
CA GLY A 44 32.77 -45.22 -12.55
C GLY A 44 31.91 -44.01 -12.91
N ASP A 45 31.67 -43.91 -14.21
CA ASP A 45 30.68 -43.10 -14.93
C ASP A 45 29.41 -42.78 -14.12
N LEU A 46 29.39 -41.61 -13.49
CA LEU A 46 28.17 -40.91 -13.12
C LEU A 46 28.16 -39.64 -13.96
N GLY A 47 27.24 -39.60 -14.92
CA GLY A 47 27.06 -38.48 -15.85
C GLY A 47 27.06 -37.13 -15.14
N GLU A 48 27.61 -36.13 -15.85
CA GLU A 48 27.78 -34.76 -15.39
C GLU A 48 26.45 -34.08 -15.04
N ASP A 49 25.99 -34.23 -13.79
CA ASP A 49 24.96 -33.37 -13.21
C ASP A 49 25.65 -32.13 -12.65
N SER A 50 26.07 -31.24 -13.57
CA SER A 50 26.52 -29.90 -13.18
C SER A 50 25.39 -29.20 -12.41
N PRO A 51 25.64 -28.64 -11.22
CA PRO A 51 24.59 -27.94 -10.48
C PRO A 51 24.10 -26.75 -11.31
N ILE A 52 22.81 -26.77 -11.66
CA ILE A 52 22.14 -25.67 -12.35
C ILE A 52 22.11 -24.50 -11.35
N LEU A 53 23.04 -23.56 -11.48
CA LEU A 53 23.02 -22.34 -10.69
C LEU A 53 21.69 -21.64 -10.94
N PRO A 54 20.94 -21.21 -9.91
CA PRO A 54 19.74 -20.43 -10.11
C PRO A 54 20.13 -19.19 -10.93
N GLN A 55 19.47 -19.02 -12.06
CA GLN A 55 19.63 -17.81 -12.87
C GLN A 55 19.32 -16.60 -11.99
N PRO A 56 20.10 -15.51 -12.04
CA PRO A 56 19.73 -14.29 -11.34
C PRO A 56 18.32 -13.91 -11.79
N HIS A 57 17.44 -13.72 -10.81
CA HIS A 57 16.13 -13.14 -11.09
C HIS A 57 16.39 -11.79 -11.75
N ARG A 58 15.78 -11.59 -12.92
CA ARG A 58 15.88 -10.32 -13.64
C ARG A 58 15.26 -9.24 -12.74
N GLU A 59 16.10 -8.51 -12.02
CA GLU A 59 15.70 -7.28 -11.36
C GLU A 59 15.28 -6.30 -12.47
N VAL A 60 13.98 -6.06 -12.58
CA VAL A 60 13.49 -4.92 -13.34
C VAL A 60 13.68 -3.73 -12.42
N ASP A 61 14.80 -3.02 -12.60
CA ASP A 61 14.98 -1.68 -12.05
C ASP A 61 13.85 -0.80 -12.62
N LEU A 62 12.74 -0.71 -11.90
CA LEU A 62 11.68 0.25 -12.16
C LEU A 62 12.21 1.63 -11.75
N ALA A 63 13.02 2.24 -12.62
CA ALA A 63 13.34 3.64 -12.49
C ALA A 63 12.03 4.42 -12.66
N ILE A 64 11.46 4.88 -11.54
CA ILE A 64 10.50 5.98 -11.56
C ILE A 64 11.33 7.20 -11.97
N GLU A 65 11.47 7.44 -13.27
CA GLU A 65 12.13 8.65 -13.77
C GLU A 65 11.45 9.86 -13.13
N GLY A 66 12.26 10.73 -12.52
CA GLY A 66 11.84 11.82 -11.65
C GLY A 66 10.77 12.69 -12.28
N GLY A 67 9.51 12.37 -11.99
CA GLY A 67 8.39 13.25 -12.25
C GLY A 67 8.45 14.45 -11.30
N THR A 68 8.01 15.61 -11.78
CA THR A 68 7.78 16.75 -10.89
C THR A 68 6.66 16.38 -9.93
N TRP A 69 7.00 16.28 -8.64
CA TRP A 69 6.03 16.09 -7.56
C TRP A 69 5.16 17.35 -7.46
N LEU A 70 3.99 17.32 -8.08
CA LEU A 70 3.01 18.39 -7.93
C LEU A 70 2.01 18.00 -6.84
N ALA A 71 2.11 18.67 -5.69
CA ALA A 71 1.14 18.53 -4.62
C ALA A 71 -0.27 18.87 -5.17
N GLN A 72 -1.11 17.85 -5.34
CA GLN A 72 -2.54 18.04 -5.63
C GLN A 72 -3.35 18.35 -4.36
N GLY A 73 -2.67 18.38 -3.21
CA GLY A 73 -3.23 18.69 -1.90
C GLY A 73 -2.86 17.65 -0.83
N PRO A 74 -3.41 17.77 0.39
CA PRO A 74 -4.24 18.88 0.85
C PRO A 74 -3.52 20.23 0.80
N GLY A 75 -4.18 21.21 0.20
CA GLY A 75 -3.95 22.60 0.55
C GLY A 75 -4.41 22.80 2.00
N PRO A 76 -3.74 23.65 2.76
CA PRO A 76 -4.06 23.82 4.16
C PRO A 76 -5.51 24.28 4.38
N ALA A 77 -6.21 23.63 5.31
CA ALA A 77 -7.40 24.20 5.91
C ALA A 77 -6.96 25.37 6.79
N LEU A 78 -7.48 26.55 6.49
CA LEU A 78 -7.32 27.74 7.30
C LEU A 78 -8.24 27.60 8.53
N ASP A 79 -7.85 28.21 9.65
CA ASP A 79 -8.59 28.14 10.92
C ASP A 79 -8.62 26.74 11.58
N GLY A 80 -7.63 25.90 11.28
CA GLY A 80 -7.43 24.67 12.04
C GLY A 80 -6.57 24.88 13.27
N ASP A 81 -6.85 24.08 14.31
CA ASP A 81 -6.05 24.04 15.52
C ASP A 81 -5.07 22.86 15.45
N VAL A 82 -3.77 23.16 15.55
CA VAL A 82 -2.71 22.19 15.84
C VAL A 82 -2.04 22.61 17.15
N GLU A 83 -1.40 21.70 17.87
CA GLU A 83 -0.69 22.02 19.11
C GLU A 83 0.22 23.25 18.94
N ASN A 84 -0.08 24.31 19.71
CA ASN A 84 0.63 25.59 19.72
C ASN A 84 0.62 26.38 18.39
N ILE A 85 -0.27 26.04 17.45
CA ILE A 85 -0.50 26.79 16.20
C ILE A 85 -1.99 27.04 16.05
N PHE A 86 -2.41 28.24 16.44
CA PHE A 86 -3.79 28.71 16.32
C PHE A 86 -4.02 29.35 14.95
N ASN A 87 -5.19 29.10 14.35
CA ASN A 87 -5.55 29.57 13.01
C ASN A 87 -4.53 29.19 11.92
N GLY A 88 -3.87 28.05 12.13
CA GLY A 88 -2.81 27.58 11.26
C GLY A 88 -3.35 26.79 10.07
N PRO A 89 -2.56 26.68 9.00
CA PRO A 89 -2.78 25.69 7.96
C PRO A 89 -2.77 24.25 8.54
N VAL A 90 -3.89 23.52 8.46
CA VAL A 90 -3.96 22.10 8.87
C VAL A 90 -4.32 21.18 7.72
N ALA A 91 -3.85 19.94 7.78
CA ALA A 91 -4.18 18.88 6.83
C ALA A 91 -4.66 17.64 7.58
N GLY A 92 -5.66 16.94 7.04
CA GLY A 92 -6.10 15.65 7.56
C GLY A 92 -5.03 14.58 7.39
N ALA A 93 -4.90 13.68 8.37
CA ALA A 93 -3.96 12.57 8.30
C ALA A 93 -4.60 11.36 7.59
N VAL A 94 -3.96 10.91 6.51
CA VAL A 94 -4.26 9.64 5.83
C VAL A 94 -3.38 8.55 6.42
N HIS A 95 -3.98 7.41 6.79
CA HIS A 95 -3.27 6.28 7.40
C HIS A 95 -3.26 5.04 6.49
N ALA A 96 -4.28 4.87 5.65
CA ALA A 96 -4.39 3.76 4.72
C ALA A 96 -4.76 4.24 3.32
N ILE A 97 -4.27 3.56 2.28
CA ILE A 97 -4.62 3.77 0.88
C ILE A 97 -4.84 2.42 0.22
N ALA A 98 -5.88 2.31 -0.60
CA ALA A 98 -6.16 1.12 -1.39
C ALA A 98 -6.48 1.54 -2.83
N ALA A 99 -5.64 1.10 -3.77
CA ALA A 99 -5.85 1.34 -5.18
C ALA A 99 -6.74 0.26 -5.80
N HIS A 100 -7.68 0.67 -6.66
CA HIS A 100 -8.55 -0.31 -7.31
C HIS A 100 -7.73 -1.23 -8.22
N PRO A 101 -7.93 -2.57 -8.15
CA PRO A 101 -7.04 -3.55 -8.80
C PRO A 101 -6.87 -3.36 -10.32
N THR A 102 -7.90 -2.85 -10.98
CA THR A 102 -7.95 -2.74 -12.45
C THR A 102 -8.20 -1.32 -12.98
N SER A 103 -8.43 -0.34 -12.09
CA SER A 103 -8.82 1.01 -12.51
C SER A 103 -7.94 2.05 -11.81
N PRO A 104 -6.95 2.65 -12.50
CA PRO A 104 -6.03 3.59 -11.86
C PRO A 104 -6.75 4.85 -11.35
N ASN A 105 -7.91 5.20 -11.92
CA ASN A 105 -8.66 6.38 -11.49
C ASN A 105 -9.45 6.20 -10.18
N ILE A 106 -9.66 4.95 -9.74
CA ILE A 106 -10.48 4.65 -8.56
C ILE A 106 -9.55 4.35 -7.40
N LEU A 107 -9.61 5.16 -6.37
CA LEU A 107 -8.75 5.03 -5.21
C LEU A 107 -9.54 5.30 -3.93
N TYR A 108 -9.16 4.60 -2.87
CA TYR A 108 -9.77 4.72 -1.57
C TYR A 108 -8.71 5.06 -0.54
N VAL A 109 -9.09 5.79 0.50
CA VAL A 109 -8.22 5.99 1.66
C VAL A 109 -8.97 5.89 2.97
N GLY A 110 -8.22 5.56 4.02
CA GLY A 110 -8.64 5.65 5.40
C GLY A 110 -7.93 6.79 6.11
N ALA A 111 -8.71 7.65 6.77
CA ALA A 111 -8.18 8.76 7.55
C ALA A 111 -8.17 8.49 9.05
N ALA A 112 -7.25 9.14 9.76
CA ALA A 112 -7.03 8.91 11.19
C ALA A 112 -8.24 9.24 12.07
N ASN A 113 -9.13 10.15 11.65
CA ASN A 113 -10.37 10.54 12.35
C ASN A 113 -11.47 10.94 11.34
N GLY A 114 -11.42 10.39 10.13
CA GLY A 114 -12.14 10.91 8.98
C GLY A 114 -12.97 9.92 8.18
N GLY A 115 -12.90 8.64 8.51
CA GLY A 115 -13.59 7.58 7.79
C GLY A 115 -12.86 7.15 6.52
N VAL A 116 -13.57 6.37 5.71
CA VAL A 116 -13.13 5.93 4.38
C VAL A 116 -13.68 6.89 3.33
N TRP A 117 -12.84 7.21 2.36
CA TRP A 117 -13.19 8.09 1.25
C TRP A 117 -12.80 7.47 -0.08
N LYS A 118 -13.49 7.87 -1.14
CA LYS A 118 -13.28 7.37 -2.50
C LYS A 118 -13.17 8.50 -3.50
N THR A 119 -12.30 8.32 -4.47
CA THR A 119 -12.30 9.09 -5.72
C THR A 119 -12.48 8.13 -6.89
N THR A 120 -13.05 8.63 -7.99
CA THR A 120 -13.16 7.92 -9.27
C THR A 120 -12.44 8.66 -10.40
N ASN A 121 -11.72 9.74 -10.08
CA ASN A 121 -10.99 10.58 -11.02
C ASN A 121 -9.62 10.98 -10.46
N ALA A 122 -8.88 10.03 -9.88
CA ALA A 122 -7.61 10.28 -9.20
C ALA A 122 -6.55 11.02 -10.03
N PHE A 123 -6.52 10.80 -11.35
CA PHE A 123 -5.56 11.42 -12.27
C PHE A 123 -5.98 12.83 -12.75
N SER A 124 -7.15 13.31 -12.32
CA SER A 124 -7.62 14.68 -12.57
C SER A 124 -6.72 15.69 -11.87
N SER A 125 -6.55 16.88 -12.45
CA SER A 125 -5.94 18.05 -11.77
C SER A 125 -6.78 18.56 -10.58
N SER A 126 -7.99 18.05 -10.42
CA SER A 126 -8.89 18.33 -9.30
C SER A 126 -9.69 17.05 -9.02
N PRO A 127 -9.10 16.09 -8.27
CA PRO A 127 -9.79 14.87 -7.90
C PRO A 127 -10.92 15.18 -6.91
N ILE A 128 -12.05 14.50 -7.09
CA ILE A 128 -13.23 14.63 -6.23
C ILE A 128 -13.23 13.45 -5.27
N TRP A 129 -13.45 13.74 -4.00
CA TRP A 129 -13.43 12.77 -2.91
C TRP A 129 -14.78 12.74 -2.20
N GLU A 130 -15.33 11.55 -2.05
CA GLU A 130 -16.63 11.30 -1.41
C GLU A 130 -16.43 10.51 -0.11
N PRO A 131 -17.03 10.94 1.01
CA PRO A 131 -17.02 10.17 2.25
C PRO A 131 -17.96 8.96 2.15
N LEU A 132 -17.55 7.81 2.68
CA LEU A 132 -18.30 6.55 2.56
C LEU A 132 -18.78 5.98 3.90
N THR A 133 -18.23 6.45 5.02
CA THR A 133 -18.45 5.86 6.35
C THR A 133 -18.85 6.88 7.43
N ASP A 134 -19.30 8.08 7.05
CA ASP A 134 -19.74 9.14 7.98
C ASP A 134 -20.91 8.71 8.89
N GLN A 135 -21.63 7.67 8.50
CA GLN A 135 -22.74 7.06 9.25
C GLN A 135 -22.29 6.17 10.41
N PHE A 136 -20.99 5.85 10.55
CA PHE A 136 -20.47 5.02 11.62
C PHE A 136 -19.92 5.86 12.77
N ASP A 137 -20.07 5.34 13.99
CA ASP A 137 -19.51 5.98 15.17
C ASP A 137 -17.97 6.06 15.11
N SER A 138 -17.33 5.08 14.47
CA SER A 138 -15.89 5.03 14.25
C SER A 138 -15.49 5.62 12.90
N LEU A 139 -14.71 6.68 12.94
CA LEU A 139 -14.08 7.32 11.78
C LEU A 139 -12.56 7.16 11.77
N SER A 140 -11.97 6.46 12.73
CA SER A 140 -10.53 6.22 12.74
C SER A 140 -10.18 4.94 11.99
N ILE A 141 -9.61 5.09 10.79
CA ILE A 141 -9.28 3.96 9.90
C ILE A 141 -7.76 3.73 9.91
N GLY A 142 -7.36 2.51 10.27
CA GLY A 142 -5.97 2.08 10.36
C GLY A 142 -5.51 1.15 9.23
N ALA A 143 -6.45 0.50 8.56
CA ALA A 143 -6.14 -0.43 7.49
C ALA A 143 -7.26 -0.44 6.46
N LEU A 144 -6.90 -0.70 5.20
CA LEU A 144 -7.85 -0.78 4.09
C LEU A 144 -7.26 -1.68 3.00
N GLU A 145 -7.93 -2.77 2.65
CA GLU A 145 -7.49 -3.66 1.57
C GLU A 145 -8.69 -4.10 0.71
N PHE A 146 -8.47 -4.24 -0.59
CA PHE A 146 -9.37 -4.97 -1.47
C PHE A 146 -9.24 -6.47 -1.23
N ASP A 147 -10.34 -7.20 -1.38
CA ASP A 147 -10.28 -8.65 -1.50
C ASP A 147 -9.85 -9.04 -2.92
N PRO A 148 -8.64 -9.59 -3.15
CA PRO A 148 -8.20 -9.98 -4.48
C PRO A 148 -8.91 -11.23 -5.01
N THR A 149 -9.69 -11.93 -4.18
CA THR A 149 -10.48 -13.09 -4.60
C THR A 149 -11.85 -12.71 -5.13
N ASP A 150 -12.29 -11.46 -4.91
CA ASP A 150 -13.49 -10.91 -5.51
C ASP A 150 -13.20 -10.48 -6.96
N THR A 151 -13.76 -11.24 -7.90
CA THR A 151 -13.63 -10.98 -9.35
C THR A 151 -14.34 -9.72 -9.81
N THR A 152 -15.26 -9.18 -9.00
CA THR A 152 -15.93 -7.91 -9.29
C THR A 152 -15.13 -6.69 -8.83
N HIS A 153 -14.08 -6.91 -8.01
CA HIS A 153 -13.25 -5.87 -7.41
C HIS A 153 -14.02 -4.82 -6.60
N ASN A 154 -15.15 -5.21 -6.01
CA ASN A 154 -16.01 -4.32 -5.24
C ASN A 154 -15.91 -4.56 -3.73
N THR A 155 -15.24 -5.63 -3.31
CA THR A 155 -15.09 -5.98 -1.91
C THR A 155 -13.86 -5.32 -1.30
N LEU A 156 -14.09 -4.51 -0.26
CA LEU A 156 -13.03 -3.94 0.56
C LEU A 156 -13.31 -4.22 2.04
N VAL A 157 -12.23 -4.32 2.82
CA VAL A 157 -12.28 -4.39 4.28
C VAL A 157 -11.47 -3.25 4.85
N ALA A 158 -12.04 -2.53 5.81
CA ALA A 158 -11.38 -1.48 6.57
C ALA A 158 -11.23 -1.90 8.04
N GLY A 159 -10.07 -1.65 8.62
CA GLY A 159 -9.80 -1.84 10.04
C GLY A 159 -9.93 -0.53 10.81
N SER A 160 -10.69 -0.54 11.90
CA SER A 160 -10.75 0.60 12.83
C SER A 160 -9.59 0.58 13.83
N GLY A 161 -9.17 1.75 14.29
CA GLY A 161 -8.18 1.85 15.36
C GLY A 161 -8.13 3.25 15.96
N ARG A 162 -7.00 3.64 16.55
CA ARG A 162 -6.76 5.00 17.04
C ARG A 162 -5.35 5.42 16.71
N TYR A 163 -5.23 6.24 15.67
CA TYR A 163 -3.95 6.68 15.12
C TYR A 163 -3.74 8.19 15.21
N SER A 164 -4.66 8.90 15.87
CA SER A 164 -4.51 10.32 16.13
C SER A 164 -3.41 10.58 17.15
N SER A 165 -2.50 11.51 16.83
CA SER A 165 -1.41 11.95 17.71
C SER A 165 -1.90 12.64 18.99
N TYR A 166 -3.16 13.07 19.04
CA TYR A 166 -3.73 13.79 20.17
C TYR A 166 -3.97 12.92 21.41
N GLY A 167 -3.90 11.58 21.29
CA GLY A 167 -4.02 10.66 22.43
C GLY A 167 -5.38 10.70 23.16
N VAL A 168 -6.33 11.54 22.72
CA VAL A 168 -7.64 11.69 23.34
C VAL A 168 -8.54 10.52 22.92
N PRO A 169 -9.12 9.76 23.86
CA PRO A 169 -9.97 8.60 23.55
C PRO A 169 -11.28 8.92 22.83
N SER A 170 -11.58 10.19 22.53
CA SER A 170 -12.86 10.59 21.93
C SER A 170 -12.74 10.91 20.44
N TYR A 171 -11.56 11.27 19.93
CA TYR A 171 -11.40 11.59 18.51
C TYR A 171 -11.43 10.33 17.66
N GLY A 172 -12.21 10.40 16.56
CA GLY A 172 -12.37 9.31 15.61
C GLY A 172 -13.27 8.16 16.07
N GLY A 173 -13.93 8.27 17.24
CA GLY A 173 -14.94 7.29 17.67
C GLY A 173 -14.41 6.05 18.38
N PRO A 174 -15.29 5.09 18.74
CA PRO A 174 -14.93 3.81 19.34
C PRO A 174 -14.17 2.92 18.36
N ARG A 175 -13.43 1.93 18.84
CA ARG A 175 -12.78 0.92 17.99
C ARG A 175 -13.76 -0.24 17.78
N ILE A 176 -14.42 -0.25 16.63
CA ILE A 176 -15.53 -1.16 16.31
C ILE A 176 -15.10 -2.46 15.60
N GLY A 177 -13.79 -2.69 15.48
CA GLY A 177 -13.26 -3.83 14.72
C GLY A 177 -13.17 -3.50 13.24
N LEU A 178 -13.91 -4.24 12.40
CA LEU A 178 -13.79 -4.15 10.94
C LEU A 178 -15.08 -3.63 10.30
N LEU A 179 -14.91 -2.91 9.19
CA LEU A 179 -15.99 -2.58 8.26
C LEU A 179 -15.75 -3.31 6.94
N ARG A 180 -16.81 -3.81 6.29
CA ARG A 180 -16.74 -4.45 4.99
C ARG A 180 -17.77 -3.89 4.03
N THR A 181 -17.38 -3.71 2.78
CA THR A 181 -18.25 -3.45 1.64
C THR A 181 -18.08 -4.57 0.62
N THR A 182 -19.12 -4.83 -0.19
CA THR A 182 -19.08 -5.73 -1.36
C THR A 182 -19.63 -5.06 -2.62
N ASP A 183 -19.88 -3.75 -2.56
CA ASP A 183 -20.50 -2.96 -3.63
C ASP A 183 -19.68 -1.71 -3.98
N GLY A 184 -18.37 -1.76 -3.74
CA GLY A 184 -17.45 -0.68 -4.09
C GLY A 184 -17.58 0.53 -3.16
N GLY A 185 -18.11 0.32 -1.95
CA GLY A 185 -18.21 1.32 -0.89
C GLY A 185 -19.53 2.08 -0.86
N THR A 186 -20.55 1.67 -1.64
CA THR A 186 -21.90 2.26 -1.56
C THR A 186 -22.57 1.91 -0.24
N THR A 187 -22.40 0.69 0.24
CA THR A 187 -22.80 0.27 1.57
C THR A 187 -21.65 -0.39 2.31
N TRP A 188 -21.64 -0.22 3.63
CA TRP A 188 -20.67 -0.81 4.53
C TRP A 188 -21.40 -1.51 5.66
N THR A 189 -20.84 -2.61 6.13
CA THR A 189 -21.35 -3.40 7.25
C THR A 189 -20.24 -3.58 8.27
N GLU A 190 -20.55 -3.35 9.54
CA GLU A 190 -19.66 -3.70 10.64
C GLU A 190 -19.60 -5.22 10.80
N ILE A 191 -18.38 -5.77 10.86
CA ILE A 191 -18.14 -7.18 11.13
C ILE A 191 -17.20 -7.27 12.35
N ASP A 192 -17.77 -7.66 13.50
CA ASP A 192 -17.01 -7.83 14.72
C ASP A 192 -16.63 -9.31 14.90
N GLY A 193 -15.36 -9.62 14.63
CA GLY A 193 -14.73 -10.92 14.88
C GLY A 193 -14.13 -11.05 16.29
N GLY A 194 -14.61 -10.28 17.27
CA GLY A 194 -13.98 -10.14 18.58
C GLY A 194 -12.83 -9.12 18.58
N LEU A 195 -12.85 -8.20 17.62
CA LEU A 195 -11.82 -7.18 17.41
C LEU A 195 -12.21 -5.82 17.97
N ALA A 196 -13.44 -5.68 18.48
CA ALA A 196 -13.86 -4.50 19.22
C ALA A 196 -12.85 -4.12 20.32
N GLY A 197 -12.51 -2.85 20.38
CA GLY A 197 -11.53 -2.31 21.33
C GLY A 197 -10.07 -2.51 20.93
N LYS A 198 -9.73 -3.17 19.81
CA LYS A 198 -8.35 -3.32 19.30
C LYS A 198 -8.00 -2.24 18.29
N ASN A 199 -6.70 -1.95 18.14
CA ASN A 199 -6.18 -1.10 17.07
C ASN A 199 -5.81 -1.99 15.88
N ILE A 200 -6.57 -1.91 14.78
CA ILE A 200 -6.32 -2.70 13.57
C ILE A 200 -5.44 -1.92 12.61
N SER A 201 -4.14 -2.25 12.58
CA SER A 201 -3.13 -1.61 11.73
C SER A 201 -2.87 -2.34 10.41
N GLY A 202 -3.51 -3.50 10.21
CA GLY A 202 -3.42 -4.27 8.98
C GLY A 202 -4.68 -5.11 8.81
N VAL A 203 -5.08 -5.36 7.58
CA VAL A 203 -6.14 -6.31 7.24
C VAL A 203 -5.71 -7.04 5.98
N ALA A 204 -6.07 -8.31 5.84
CA ALA A 204 -5.93 -9.08 4.60
C ALA A 204 -7.20 -9.92 4.40
N ALA A 205 -7.95 -9.61 3.33
CA ALA A 205 -9.22 -10.26 3.01
C ALA A 205 -9.05 -11.29 1.88
N ARG A 206 -9.59 -12.50 2.05
CA ARG A 206 -9.63 -13.58 1.04
C ARG A 206 -10.99 -14.29 1.13
N GLY A 207 -11.99 -13.72 0.49
CA GLY A 207 -13.38 -14.18 0.52
C GLY A 207 -13.96 -14.09 1.93
N ASN A 208 -14.24 -15.25 2.51
CA ASN A 208 -14.78 -15.37 3.87
C ASN A 208 -13.70 -15.38 4.95
N VAL A 209 -12.42 -15.39 4.58
CA VAL A 209 -11.30 -15.37 5.53
C VAL A 209 -10.74 -13.95 5.60
N ILE A 210 -10.68 -13.39 6.80
CA ILE A 210 -10.06 -12.09 7.06
C ILE A 210 -9.05 -12.26 8.18
N VAL A 211 -7.83 -11.77 7.94
CA VAL A 211 -6.78 -11.63 8.96
C VAL A 211 -6.64 -10.14 9.28
N ALA A 212 -6.54 -9.79 10.56
CA ALA A 212 -6.51 -8.41 11.05
C ALA A 212 -5.68 -8.29 12.33
#